data_AF-A0A933LDN3-F1
#
_entry.id   AF-A0A933LDN3-F1
#
_cell.length_a   1.000
_cell.length_b   1.000
_cell.length_c   1.000
_cell.angle_alpha   90.00
_cell.angle_beta   90.00
_cell.angle_gamma   90.00
#
_symmetry.space_group_name_H-M   'P 1'
#
loop_
_entity.id
_entity.type
_entity.pdbx_description
1 polymer ?
#
loop_
_entity_poly.entity_id
_entity_poly.type
_entity_poly.pdbx_seq_one_letter_code
_entity_poly.pdbx_strand_id
1 'polypeptide(L)'
;MAELDLESVKQRILKFLAKYPGEQFKSRSLARRLSMRSQAEYHLVQRALNELFQSQAINRGRKRRYGHATPPSTHHRTGILSITKKGLGTVDLEPPFEGTVTILPTFLGTALAGDKVSIALFAHPNKVKDAKGTLTEHLEGEIVEVIERSRKPIVGVFERGKNFFFVVPDDNTLHRDIYIPKGKTKGARPGEKVVAIIESWESRHLNPE
;
A
#
# COMPACT_ATOMS: atom_id res chain seq x y z
N MET A 1 -22.91 7.00 34.96
CA MET A 1 -22.43 5.69 34.47
C MET A 1 -22.66 5.70 32.96
N ALA A 2 -21.61 5.64 32.14
CA ALA A 2 -21.80 5.66 30.68
C ALA A 2 -22.41 4.33 30.24
N GLU A 3 -23.57 4.39 29.59
CA GLU A 3 -24.25 3.23 29.04
C GLU A 3 -23.35 2.56 28.00
N LEU A 4 -23.11 1.26 28.14
CA LEU A 4 -22.19 0.54 27.28
C LEU A 4 -22.92 0.18 25.97
N ASP A 5 -22.96 1.11 25.03
CA ASP A 5 -23.56 0.91 23.71
C ASP A 5 -22.57 0.42 22.65
N LEU A 6 -23.10 -0.05 21.53
CA LEU A 6 -22.30 -0.62 20.44
C LEU A 6 -21.31 0.39 19.85
N GLU A 7 -21.69 1.66 19.77
CA GLU A 7 -20.89 2.71 19.16
C GLU A 7 -19.69 3.09 20.05
N SER A 8 -19.89 3.21 21.36
CA SER A 8 -18.82 3.37 22.35
C SER A 8 -17.82 2.22 22.28
N VAL A 9 -18.29 0.98 22.12
CA VAL A 9 -17.42 -0.19 21.96
C VAL A 9 -16.59 -0.10 20.67
N LYS A 10 -17.19 0.31 19.54
CA LYS A 10 -16.45 0.53 18.28
C LYS A 10 -15.36 1.57 18.44
N GLN A 11 -15.67 2.73 19.03
CA GLN A 11 -14.70 3.80 19.27
C GLN A 11 -13.54 3.33 20.16
N ARG A 12 -13.83 2.55 21.20
CA ARG A 12 -12.79 1.95 22.07
C ARG A 12 -11.91 0.95 21.32
N ILE A 13 -12.49 0.13 20.45
CA ILE A 13 -11.72 -0.80 19.60
C ILE A 13 -10.81 -0.03 18.63
N LEU A 14 -11.35 0.97 17.93
CA LEU A 14 -10.56 1.79 16.99
C LEU A 14 -9.41 2.49 17.71
N LYS A 15 -9.69 3.17 18.83
CA LYS A 15 -8.67 3.85 19.64
C LYS A 15 -7.60 2.88 20.16
N PHE A 16 -8.01 1.67 20.55
CA PHE A 16 -7.07 0.64 20.99
C PHE A 16 -6.19 0.15 19.85
N LEU A 17 -6.77 -0.21 18.70
CA LEU A 17 -6.02 -0.70 17.53
C LEU A 17 -5.12 0.39 16.95
N ALA A 18 -5.52 1.65 17.02
CA ALA A 18 -4.71 2.78 16.60
C ALA A 18 -3.44 2.97 17.43
N LYS A 19 -3.42 2.49 18.70
CA LYS A 19 -2.22 2.51 19.54
C LYS A 19 -1.19 1.44 19.14
N TYR A 20 -1.61 0.40 18.42
CA TYR A 20 -0.77 -0.73 18.04
C TYR A 20 -0.81 -0.96 16.51
N PRO A 21 -0.30 -0.01 15.70
CA PRO A 21 -0.18 -0.15 14.25
C PRO A 21 0.58 -1.42 13.89
N GLY A 22 -0.04 -2.33 13.13
CA GLY A 22 0.62 -3.56 12.65
C GLY A 22 0.45 -4.79 13.54
N GLU A 23 -0.04 -4.65 14.78
CA GLU A 23 -0.40 -5.81 15.59
C GLU A 23 -1.81 -6.34 15.28
N GLN A 24 -1.96 -7.66 15.32
CA GLN A 24 -3.25 -8.32 15.12
C GLN A 24 -3.69 -9.14 16.34
N PHE A 25 -4.90 -8.86 16.82
CA PHE A 25 -5.41 -9.41 18.07
C PHE A 25 -6.61 -10.33 17.85
N LYS A 26 -6.68 -11.44 18.59
CA LYS A 26 -7.90 -12.26 18.66
C LYS A 26 -9.00 -11.47 19.37
N SER A 27 -10.27 -11.67 19.01
CA SER A 27 -11.39 -10.94 19.63
C SER A 27 -11.43 -11.08 21.15
N ARG A 28 -11.10 -12.26 21.69
CA ARG A 28 -11.08 -12.52 23.14
C ARG A 28 -9.92 -11.84 23.85
N SER A 29 -8.81 -11.59 23.14
CA SER A 29 -7.71 -10.79 23.65
C SER A 29 -8.09 -9.30 23.69
N LEU A 30 -8.74 -8.80 22.63
CA LEU A 30 -9.25 -7.42 22.58
C LEU A 30 -10.24 -7.15 23.71
N ALA A 31 -11.22 -8.03 23.91
CA ALA A 31 -12.19 -7.89 24.99
C ALA A 31 -11.49 -7.79 26.37
N ARG A 32 -10.53 -8.68 26.65
CA ARG A 32 -9.74 -8.64 27.89
C ARG A 32 -8.95 -7.35 28.06
N ARG A 33 -8.28 -6.87 27.01
CA ARG A 33 -7.47 -5.63 27.03
C ARG A 33 -8.33 -4.36 27.13
N LEU A 34 -9.56 -4.42 26.64
CA LEU A 34 -10.58 -3.38 26.82
C LEU A 34 -11.32 -3.50 28.16
N SER A 35 -10.89 -4.41 29.05
CA SER A 35 -11.54 -4.69 30.34
C SER A 35 -12.99 -5.17 30.22
N MET A 36 -13.40 -5.69 29.07
CA MET A 36 -14.72 -6.27 28.79
C MET A 36 -14.67 -7.77 29.08
N ARG A 37 -15.19 -8.17 30.24
CA ARG A 37 -15.00 -9.52 30.80
C ARG A 37 -16.29 -10.34 30.86
N SER A 38 -17.44 -9.70 30.82
CA SER A 38 -18.73 -10.40 30.83
C SER A 38 -19.07 -10.97 29.45
N GLN A 39 -19.96 -11.97 29.42
CA GLN A 39 -20.40 -12.61 28.18
C GLN A 39 -21.17 -11.63 27.27
N ALA A 40 -22.00 -10.76 27.84
CA ALA A 40 -22.76 -9.75 27.10
C ALA A 40 -21.82 -8.72 26.43
N GLU A 41 -20.82 -8.23 27.15
CA GLU A 41 -19.82 -7.32 26.59
C GLU A 41 -18.98 -7.98 25.49
N TYR A 42 -18.64 -9.26 25.66
CA TYR A 42 -17.92 -10.00 24.63
C TYR A 42 -18.73 -10.11 23.33
N HIS A 43 -20.04 -10.34 23.41
CA HIS A 43 -20.91 -10.32 22.24
C HIS A 43 -20.97 -8.94 21.57
N LEU A 44 -21.01 -7.85 22.34
CA LEU A 44 -20.92 -6.48 21.82
C LEU A 44 -19.59 -6.25 21.08
N VAL A 45 -18.46 -6.69 21.63
CA VAL A 45 -17.15 -6.63 20.96
C VAL A 45 -17.17 -7.40 19.64
N GLN A 46 -17.75 -8.60 19.60
CA GLN A 46 -17.83 -9.38 18.37
C GLN A 46 -18.66 -8.69 17.30
N ARG A 47 -19.80 -8.09 17.69
CA ARG A 47 -20.65 -7.33 16.77
C ARG A 47 -19.95 -6.09 16.25
N ALA A 48 -19.32 -5.31 17.14
CA ALA A 48 -18.54 -4.13 16.77
C ALA A 48 -17.40 -4.46 15.81
N LEU A 49 -16.65 -5.54 16.05
CA LEU A 49 -15.58 -5.99 15.14
C LEU A 49 -16.09 -6.40 13.76
N ASN A 50 -17.26 -7.05 13.69
CA ASN A 50 -17.85 -7.40 12.40
C ASN A 50 -18.30 -6.16 11.62
N GLU A 51 -18.96 -5.21 12.28
CA GLU A 51 -19.42 -3.97 11.63
C GLU A 51 -18.24 -3.09 11.19
N LEU A 52 -17.22 -2.92 12.03
CA LEU A 52 -16.00 -2.18 11.67
C LEU A 52 -15.23 -2.84 10.52
N PHE A 53 -15.25 -4.17 10.44
CA PHE A 53 -14.64 -4.89 9.32
C PHE A 53 -15.44 -4.71 8.02
N GLN A 54 -16.77 -4.78 8.10
CA GLN A 54 -17.66 -4.53 6.95
C GLN A 54 -17.54 -3.10 6.44
N SER A 55 -17.37 -2.12 7.33
CA SER A 55 -17.14 -0.73 6.97
C SER A 55 -15.69 -0.41 6.61
N GLN A 56 -14.82 -1.42 6.49
CA GLN A 56 -13.39 -1.30 6.18
C GLN A 56 -12.57 -0.42 7.17
N ALA A 57 -13.07 -0.18 8.38
CA ALA A 57 -12.38 0.61 9.40
C ALA A 57 -11.30 -0.21 10.16
N ILE A 58 -11.35 -1.54 10.07
CA ILE A 58 -10.32 -2.46 10.59
C ILE A 58 -10.03 -3.58 9.58
N ASN A 59 -8.85 -4.19 9.66
CA ASN A 59 -8.51 -5.37 8.86
C ASN A 59 -8.72 -6.68 9.64
N ARG A 60 -8.91 -7.79 8.92
CA ARG A 60 -9.06 -9.13 9.51
C ARG A 60 -8.07 -10.11 8.88
N GLY A 61 -7.05 -10.50 9.64
CA GLY A 61 -6.04 -11.48 9.24
C GLY A 61 -6.43 -12.94 9.51
N ARG A 62 -5.45 -13.84 9.36
CA ARG A 62 -5.62 -15.29 9.56
C ARG A 62 -6.09 -15.60 10.98
N LYS A 63 -6.91 -16.64 11.15
CA LYS A 63 -7.45 -17.13 12.44
C LYS A 63 -8.28 -16.08 13.21
N ARG A 64 -9.07 -15.25 12.51
CA ARG A 64 -9.95 -14.20 13.08
C ARG A 64 -9.19 -13.23 13.99
N ARG A 65 -8.03 -12.76 13.54
CA ARG A 65 -7.28 -11.68 14.19
C ARG A 65 -7.63 -10.36 13.53
N TYR A 66 -7.73 -9.30 14.34
CA TYR A 66 -8.16 -7.97 13.90
C TYR A 66 -7.05 -6.96 14.18
N GLY A 67 -6.81 -6.07 13.22
CA GLY A 67 -5.84 -4.98 13.32
C GLY A 67 -6.44 -3.69 12.73
N HIS A 68 -5.74 -2.57 12.86
CA HIS A 68 -6.20 -1.31 12.28
C HIS A 68 -6.23 -1.40 10.73
N ALA A 69 -7.20 -0.76 10.06
CA ALA A 69 -7.35 -0.86 8.60
C ALA A 69 -6.17 -0.23 7.86
N THR A 70 -5.76 0.94 8.31
CA THR A 70 -4.51 1.62 7.93
C THR A 70 -3.49 1.30 9.02
N PRO A 71 -2.21 0.97 8.79
CA PRO A 71 -1.25 1.17 9.87
C PRO A 71 -1.32 2.67 10.27
N PRO A 72 -1.56 3.04 11.54
CA PRO A 72 -1.34 4.39 12.01
C PRO A 72 -0.03 4.93 11.45
N SER A 73 -0.14 6.09 10.80
CA SER A 73 0.85 6.89 10.10
C SER A 73 2.11 7.26 10.91
N THR A 74 2.30 6.71 12.10
CA THR A 74 3.43 7.04 12.99
C THR A 74 4.75 6.39 12.58
N HIS A 75 4.74 5.39 11.70
CA HIS A 75 5.97 4.79 11.13
C HIS A 75 6.05 4.93 9.61
N HIS A 76 5.06 5.60 9.00
CA HIS A 76 5.07 5.78 7.57
C HIS A 76 5.93 6.98 7.22
N ARG A 77 6.89 6.76 6.33
CA ARG A 77 7.62 7.85 5.71
C ARG A 77 7.05 8.10 4.32
N THR A 78 7.12 9.33 3.84
CA THR A 78 6.73 9.67 2.48
C THR A 78 7.95 10.03 1.67
N GLY A 79 7.88 9.83 0.36
CA GLY A 79 8.98 10.12 -0.52
C GLY A 79 8.67 9.88 -1.98
N ILE A 80 9.63 10.21 -2.83
CA ILE A 80 9.53 9.99 -4.27
C ILE A 80 10.24 8.68 -4.61
N LEU A 81 9.54 7.80 -5.31
CA LEU A 81 10.04 6.51 -5.72
C LEU A 81 10.83 6.60 -7.03
N SER A 82 12.04 6.07 -7.03
CA SER A 82 12.83 5.78 -8.23
C SER A 82 12.96 4.28 -8.41
N ILE A 83 12.79 3.75 -9.63
CA ILE A 83 12.92 2.33 -9.93
C ILE A 83 13.97 2.13 -11.01
N THR A 84 14.90 1.20 -10.77
CA THR A 84 15.92 0.78 -11.74
C THR A 84 15.35 -0.23 -12.74
N LYS A 85 16.04 -0.46 -13.88
CA LYS A 85 15.65 -1.49 -14.87
C LYS A 85 15.55 -2.91 -14.32
N LYS A 86 16.21 -3.21 -13.18
CA LYS A 86 16.13 -4.51 -12.49
C LYS A 86 14.95 -4.60 -11.50
N GLY A 87 14.11 -3.57 -11.43
CA GLY A 87 12.98 -3.49 -10.52
C GLY A 87 13.36 -3.15 -9.08
N LEU A 88 14.61 -2.80 -8.79
CA LEU A 88 15.01 -2.32 -7.46
C LEU A 88 14.55 -0.87 -7.30
N GLY A 89 13.77 -0.60 -6.27
CA GLY A 89 13.27 0.73 -5.93
C GLY A 89 14.10 1.41 -4.84
N THR A 90 14.18 2.73 -4.93
CA THR A 90 14.72 3.61 -3.89
C THR A 90 13.73 4.75 -3.67
N VAL A 91 13.38 5.02 -2.42
CA VAL A 91 12.50 6.14 -2.05
C VAL A 91 13.34 7.22 -1.38
N ASP A 92 13.36 8.40 -1.98
CA ASP A 92 13.98 9.59 -1.41
C ASP A 92 12.99 10.23 -0.43
N LEU A 93 13.35 10.27 0.86
CA LEU A 93 12.44 10.69 1.92
C LEU A 93 12.19 12.20 1.89
N GLU A 94 10.92 12.58 2.13
CA GLU A 94 10.54 13.96 2.34
C GLU A 94 10.71 14.38 3.81
N PRO A 95 10.90 15.70 4.08
CA PRO A 95 10.95 16.23 5.44
C PRO A 95 9.75 15.80 6.29
N PRO A 96 9.95 15.51 7.59
CA PRO A 96 11.14 15.80 8.40
C PRO A 96 12.22 14.71 8.36
N PHE A 97 12.07 13.68 7.52
CA PHE A 97 13.04 12.60 7.42
C PHE A 97 14.03 12.88 6.29
N GLU A 98 15.26 12.40 6.46
CA GLU A 98 16.32 12.49 5.45
C GLU A 98 16.82 11.10 5.07
N GLY A 99 17.47 11.02 3.91
CA GLY A 99 18.06 9.80 3.38
C GLY A 99 17.11 9.03 2.48
N THR A 100 17.49 7.78 2.20
CA THR A 100 16.80 6.93 1.23
C THR A 100 16.43 5.59 1.85
N VAL A 101 15.38 4.98 1.31
CA VAL A 101 14.92 3.65 1.70
C VAL A 101 14.89 2.76 0.48
N THR A 102 15.48 1.58 0.58
CA THR A 102 15.47 0.59 -0.50
C THR A 102 14.22 -0.27 -0.43
N ILE A 103 13.55 -0.42 -1.58
CA ILE A 103 12.34 -1.22 -1.74
C ILE A 103 12.65 -2.32 -2.76
N LEU A 104 12.59 -3.58 -2.31
CA LEU A 104 12.79 -4.73 -3.20
C LEU A 104 11.60 -4.87 -4.18
N PRO A 105 11.80 -5.47 -5.38
CA PRO A 105 10.74 -5.61 -6.38
C PRO A 105 9.44 -6.23 -5.85
N THR A 106 9.56 -7.19 -4.93
CA THR A 106 8.41 -7.87 -4.31
C THR A 106 7.51 -6.93 -3.51
N PHE A 107 8.09 -5.86 -2.95
CA PHE A 107 7.47 -4.88 -2.05
C PHE A 107 7.12 -3.54 -2.72
N LEU A 108 7.24 -3.44 -4.05
CA LEU A 108 6.84 -2.26 -4.82
C LEU A 108 5.33 -2.12 -5.03
N GLY A 109 4.58 -3.23 -4.94
CA GLY A 109 3.14 -3.23 -5.20
C GLY A 109 2.81 -2.82 -6.64
N THR A 110 2.02 -1.75 -6.80
CA THR A 110 1.62 -1.14 -8.09
C THR A 110 2.25 0.25 -8.29
N ALA A 111 3.26 0.62 -7.49
CA ALA A 111 3.92 1.91 -7.61
C ALA A 111 4.83 1.97 -8.84
N LEU A 112 4.88 3.14 -9.46
CA LEU A 112 5.68 3.46 -10.65
C LEU A 112 6.83 4.40 -10.30
N ALA A 113 7.84 4.42 -11.16
CA ALA A 113 8.92 5.41 -11.04
C ALA A 113 8.35 6.83 -11.15
N GLY A 114 8.68 7.66 -10.16
CA GLY A 114 8.20 9.03 -9.99
C GLY A 114 6.95 9.15 -9.13
N ASP A 115 6.36 8.04 -8.66
CA ASP A 115 5.23 8.09 -7.74
C ASP A 115 5.66 8.69 -6.39
N LYS A 116 4.79 9.50 -5.79
CA LYS A 116 4.89 9.83 -4.38
C LYS A 116 4.23 8.72 -3.58
N VAL A 117 4.97 8.13 -2.65
CA VAL A 117 4.56 6.90 -1.96
C VAL A 117 4.64 7.05 -0.45
N SER A 118 3.80 6.29 0.24
CA SER A 118 3.89 6.03 1.67
C SER A 118 4.56 4.67 1.88
N ILE A 119 5.60 4.63 2.72
CA ILE A 119 6.37 3.41 2.99
C ILE A 119 6.35 3.03 4.47
N ALA A 120 6.32 1.73 4.74
CA ALA A 120 6.57 1.17 6.06
C ALA A 120 7.99 0.58 6.11
N LEU A 121 8.77 0.96 7.12
CA LEU A 121 10.12 0.44 7.33
C LEU A 121 10.09 -0.96 7.97
N PHE A 122 11.04 -1.81 7.58
CA PHE A 122 11.29 -3.07 8.28
C PHE A 122 12.06 -2.84 9.59
N ALA A 123 11.77 -3.66 10.60
CA ALA A 123 12.23 -3.46 11.98
C ALA A 123 13.75 -3.63 12.21
N HIS A 124 14.46 -4.21 11.24
CA HIS A 124 15.89 -4.51 11.36
C HIS A 124 16.66 -3.83 10.22
N PRO A 125 17.07 -2.57 10.38
CA PRO A 125 17.97 -1.94 9.43
C PRO A 125 19.30 -2.71 9.42
N ASN A 126 19.73 -3.10 8.23
CA ASN A 126 21.05 -3.73 8.05
C ASN A 126 22.11 -2.63 8.14
N LYS A 127 23.28 -2.92 8.73
CA LYS A 127 24.41 -1.99 8.67
C LYS A 127 25.24 -2.29 7.42
N VAL A 128 25.45 -1.29 6.58
CA VAL A 128 26.21 -1.42 5.34
C VAL A 128 27.36 -0.42 5.39
N LYS A 129 28.54 -0.79 4.86
CA LYS A 129 29.65 0.15 4.73
C LYS A 129 29.38 1.10 3.57
N ASP A 130 29.44 2.40 3.82
CA ASP A 130 29.44 3.40 2.77
C ASP A 130 30.77 3.36 1.98
N ALA A 131 30.87 4.17 0.93
CA ALA A 131 32.08 4.26 0.10
C ALA A 131 33.33 4.73 0.88
N LYS A 132 33.17 5.28 2.08
CA LYS A 132 34.25 5.72 2.99
C LYS A 132 34.57 4.67 4.07
N GLY A 133 33.91 3.51 4.04
CA GLY A 133 34.10 2.43 5.00
C GLY A 133 33.33 2.59 6.32
N THR A 134 32.48 3.61 6.44
CA THR A 134 31.67 3.89 7.63
C THR A 134 30.42 3.01 7.62
N LEU A 135 30.08 2.38 8.75
CA LEU A 135 28.84 1.62 8.87
C LEU A 135 27.65 2.59 8.95
N THR A 136 26.84 2.63 7.90
CA THR A 136 25.57 3.37 7.86
C THR A 136 24.39 2.42 7.98
N GLU A 137 23.28 2.91 8.53
CA GLU A 137 22.03 2.16 8.57
C GLU A 137 21.43 2.13 7.17
N HIS A 138 21.24 0.93 6.63
CA HIS A 138 20.53 0.69 5.40
C HIS A 138 19.08 0.38 5.72
N LEU A 139 18.22 1.33 5.36
CA LEU A 139 16.79 1.23 5.58
C LEU A 139 16.16 0.48 4.42
N GLU A 140 15.43 -0.58 4.76
CA GLU A 140 14.58 -1.31 3.83
C GLU A 140 13.11 -1.18 4.25
N GLY A 141 12.20 -1.28 3.29
CA GLY A 141 10.78 -1.19 3.58
C GLY A 141 9.89 -1.72 2.46
N GLU A 142 8.59 -1.50 2.65
CA GLU A 142 7.56 -1.82 1.67
C GLU A 142 6.70 -0.59 1.36
N ILE A 143 6.21 -0.51 0.11
CA ILE A 143 5.23 0.50 -0.28
C ILE A 143 3.87 0.07 0.24
N VAL A 144 3.28 0.92 1.06
CA VAL A 144 1.94 0.71 1.63
C VAL A 144 0.90 1.36 0.74
N GLU A 145 1.22 2.52 0.16
CA GLU A 145 0.27 3.33 -0.61
C GLU A 145 0.98 4.23 -1.63
N VAL A 146 0.32 4.46 -2.77
CA VAL A 146 0.69 5.51 -3.73
C VAL A 146 -0.14 6.74 -3.40
N ILE A 147 0.50 7.78 -2.86
CA ILE A 147 -0.13 9.04 -2.46
C ILE A 147 -0.45 9.88 -3.69
N GLU A 148 0.51 9.97 -4.62
CA GLU A 148 0.35 10.70 -5.87
C GLU A 148 0.98 9.92 -7.02
N ARG A 149 0.18 9.66 -8.06
CA ARG A 149 0.61 8.92 -9.25
C ARG A 149 1.39 9.82 -10.18
N SER A 150 2.58 9.38 -10.57
CA SER A 150 3.36 10.04 -11.60
C SER A 150 2.65 10.00 -12.94
N ARG A 151 2.57 11.15 -13.61
CA ARG A 151 2.06 11.24 -14.99
C ARG A 151 3.16 11.09 -16.03
N LYS A 152 4.19 10.30 -15.70
CA LYS A 152 5.33 10.11 -16.59
C LYS A 152 4.87 9.46 -17.89
N PRO A 153 5.16 10.06 -19.06
CA PRO A 153 4.77 9.50 -20.35
C PRO A 153 5.53 8.20 -20.60
N ILE A 154 4.81 7.20 -21.09
CA ILE A 154 5.34 5.90 -21.51
C ILE A 154 5.16 5.79 -23.02
N VAL A 155 6.27 5.55 -23.71
CA VAL A 155 6.27 5.32 -25.16
C VAL A 155 6.09 3.83 -25.43
N GLY A 156 5.24 3.48 -26.39
CA GLY A 156 5.00 2.10 -26.77
C GLY A 156 4.27 1.96 -28.10
N VAL A 157 3.96 0.72 -28.45
CA VAL A 157 3.16 0.39 -29.66
C VAL A 157 1.73 0.10 -29.24
N PHE A 158 0.78 0.79 -29.86
CA PHE A 158 -0.64 0.55 -29.64
C PHE A 158 -1.07 -0.71 -30.39
N GLU A 159 -1.68 -1.64 -29.66
CA GLU A 159 -2.04 -2.95 -30.17
C GLU A 159 -3.49 -3.30 -29.85
N ARG A 160 -4.05 -4.21 -30.66
CA ARG A 160 -5.41 -4.69 -30.48
C ARG A 160 -5.41 -6.15 -30.01
N GLY A 161 -5.96 -6.36 -28.82
CA GLY A 161 -6.34 -7.68 -28.33
C GLY A 161 -7.68 -8.15 -28.92
N LYS A 162 -8.17 -9.30 -28.46
CA LYS A 162 -9.46 -9.85 -28.95
C LYS A 162 -10.62 -8.85 -28.81
N ASN A 163 -10.77 -8.27 -27.61
CA ASN A 163 -11.89 -7.39 -27.25
C ASN A 163 -11.46 -6.06 -26.59
N PHE A 164 -10.17 -5.78 -26.53
CA PHE A 164 -9.58 -4.63 -25.83
C PHE A 164 -8.37 -4.09 -26.59
N PHE A 165 -7.93 -2.89 -26.22
CA PHE A 165 -6.72 -2.27 -26.73
C PHE A 165 -5.70 -2.18 -25.61
N PHE A 166 -4.43 -2.15 -25.99
CA PHE A 166 -3.33 -1.99 -25.03
C PHE A 166 -2.14 -1.31 -25.70
N VAL A 167 -1.22 -0.82 -24.89
CA VAL A 167 0.07 -0.30 -25.34
C VAL A 167 1.15 -1.21 -24.78
N VAL A 168 1.98 -1.75 -25.68
CA VAL A 168 3.20 -2.50 -25.32
C VAL A 168 4.32 -1.47 -25.11
N PRO A 169 4.82 -1.26 -23.88
CA PRO A 169 5.87 -0.29 -23.62
C PRO A 169 7.17 -0.67 -24.32
N ASP A 170 7.90 0.33 -24.83
CA ASP A 170 9.25 0.13 -25.35
C ASP A 170 10.25 -0.22 -24.25
N ASP A 171 10.12 0.46 -23.11
CA ASP A 171 10.91 0.20 -21.92
C ASP A 171 10.19 -0.88 -21.08
N ASN A 172 10.82 -2.04 -20.97
CA ASN A 172 10.25 -3.19 -20.28
C ASN A 172 10.29 -3.08 -18.73
N THR A 173 10.66 -1.92 -18.16
CA THR A 173 10.63 -1.66 -16.71
C THR A 173 9.28 -1.96 -16.05
N LEU A 174 8.16 -1.76 -16.75
CA LEU A 174 6.81 -2.03 -16.24
C LEU A 174 6.46 -3.53 -16.24
N HIS A 175 7.12 -4.33 -17.09
CA HIS A 175 6.86 -5.76 -17.31
C HIS A 175 5.38 -6.12 -17.57
N ARG A 176 4.56 -5.15 -18.00
CA ARG A 176 3.14 -5.30 -18.31
C ARG A 176 2.72 -4.36 -19.43
N ASP A 177 1.74 -4.79 -20.19
CA ASP A 177 1.06 -3.95 -21.18
C ASP A 177 0.08 -3.00 -20.48
N ILE A 178 -0.02 -1.78 -20.98
CA ILE A 178 -0.95 -0.77 -20.47
C ILE A 178 -2.30 -0.98 -21.14
N TYR A 179 -3.33 -1.30 -20.37
CA TYR A 179 -4.68 -1.46 -20.85
C TYR A 179 -5.27 -0.11 -21.27
N ILE A 180 -5.89 -0.04 -22.45
CA ILE A 180 -6.56 1.17 -22.92
C ILE A 180 -8.07 0.91 -23.00
N PRO A 181 -8.88 1.58 -22.16
CA PRO A 181 -10.34 1.45 -22.17
C PRO A 181 -10.96 1.87 -23.50
N LYS A 182 -12.11 1.27 -23.82
CA LYS A 182 -12.94 1.69 -24.96
C LYS A 182 -13.37 3.15 -24.74
N GLY A 183 -12.92 4.05 -25.62
CA GLY A 183 -13.16 5.50 -25.52
C GLY A 183 -11.94 6.34 -25.16
N LYS A 184 -10.86 5.71 -24.66
CA LYS A 184 -9.59 6.39 -24.34
C LYS A 184 -8.51 6.20 -25.40
N THR A 185 -8.85 5.60 -26.55
CA THR A 185 -7.90 5.30 -27.63
C THR A 185 -7.45 6.53 -28.43
N LYS A 186 -8.17 7.65 -28.32
CA LYS A 186 -7.92 8.90 -29.06
C LYS A 186 -7.75 8.71 -30.59
N GLY A 187 -8.37 7.67 -31.15
CA GLY A 187 -8.30 7.37 -32.58
C GLY A 187 -7.03 6.65 -33.05
N ALA A 188 -6.15 6.22 -32.13
CA ALA A 188 -4.95 5.45 -32.45
C ALA A 188 -5.29 4.14 -33.18
N ARG A 189 -4.44 3.75 -34.14
CA ARG A 189 -4.57 2.51 -34.92
C ARG A 189 -3.54 1.49 -34.48
N PRO A 190 -3.88 0.18 -34.50
CA PRO A 190 -2.92 -0.87 -34.16
C PRO A 190 -1.63 -0.78 -35.00
N GLY A 191 -0.49 -0.93 -34.35
CA GLY A 191 0.85 -0.77 -34.94
C GLY A 191 1.43 0.64 -34.86
N GLU A 192 0.65 1.64 -34.44
CA GLU A 192 1.16 3.01 -34.27
C GLU A 192 2.00 3.17 -33.00
N LYS A 193 3.03 4.02 -33.12
CA LYS A 193 3.80 4.48 -31.98
C LYS A 193 3.00 5.52 -31.21
N VAL A 194 2.79 5.30 -29.92
CA VAL A 194 1.98 6.19 -29.07
C VAL A 194 2.69 6.53 -27.78
N VAL A 195 2.17 7.58 -27.13
CA VAL A 195 2.51 7.97 -25.76
C VAL A 195 1.29 7.74 -24.88
N ALA A 196 1.43 6.90 -23.87
CA ALA A 196 0.42 6.62 -22.87
C ALA A 196 0.82 7.20 -21.51
N ILE A 197 -0.18 7.45 -20.66
CA ILE A 197 0.01 7.84 -19.26
C ILE A 197 -0.87 6.88 -18.46
N ILE A 198 -0.30 6.28 -17.41
CA ILE A 198 -1.06 5.41 -16.51
C ILE A 198 -1.82 6.30 -15.53
N GLU A 199 -3.15 6.25 -15.58
CA GLU A 199 -4.03 6.96 -14.66
C GLU A 199 -4.29 6.12 -13.40
N SER A 200 -4.37 4.79 -13.53
CA SER A 200 -4.66 3.91 -12.40
C SER A 200 -4.02 2.53 -12.51
N TRP A 201 -3.76 1.92 -11.36
CA TRP A 201 -3.33 0.52 -11.29
C TRP A 201 -3.76 -0.09 -9.96
N GLU A 202 -4.98 -0.64 -9.97
CA GLU A 202 -5.69 -1.07 -8.76
C GLU A 202 -5.04 -2.28 -8.08
N SER A 203 -4.48 -3.20 -8.85
CA SER A 203 -3.88 -4.42 -8.33
C SER A 203 -2.75 -4.91 -9.21
N ARG A 204 -1.71 -5.47 -8.58
CA ARG A 204 -0.57 -6.08 -9.27
C ARG A 204 -0.94 -7.26 -10.16
N HIS A 205 -2.14 -7.82 -10.00
CA HIS A 205 -2.68 -8.92 -10.81
C HIS A 205 -3.41 -8.42 -12.07
N LEU A 206 -3.76 -7.14 -12.10
CA LEU A 206 -4.37 -6.47 -13.24
C LEU A 206 -3.29 -5.73 -14.04
N ASN A 207 -3.66 -5.37 -15.27
CA ASN A 207 -2.85 -4.47 -16.07
C ASN A 207 -3.08 -3.03 -15.60
N PRO A 208 -2.06 -2.16 -15.66
CA PRO A 208 -2.25 -0.73 -15.46
C PRO A 208 -3.11 -0.14 -16.57
N GLU A 209 -3.87 0.90 -16.23
CA GLU A 209 -4.80 1.63 -17.12
C GLU A 209 -4.35 3.08 -17.31
#